data_AF-A0A0J9XE35-F1
#
_entry.id   AF-A0A0J9XE35-F1
#
_cell.length_a   1.000
_cell.length_b   1.000
_cell.length_c   1.000
_cell.angle_alpha   90.00
_cell.angle_beta   90.00
_cell.angle_gamma   90.00
#
_symmetry.space_group_name_H-M   'P 1'
#
loop_
_entity.id
_entity.type
_entity.pdbx_description
1 polymer ?
#
loop_
_entity_poly.entity_id
_entity_poly.type
_entity_poly.pdbx_seq_one_letter_code
_entity_poly.pdbx_strand_id
1 'polypeptide(L)'
;MASLGALSAGGGSSGGLLSLLTPPGKVPGTGILPLSNTIKETFGHGALDPAVLKVVIGSLPATYGDFPQSDDVAPSAIFIACFSLLALAYYYIFIRDYKRGHRFWAFFGLGGYCVLKVIGFGLRINWSHDVTRVQTGIAATVFTLVSVLFINMLNMLFGHRIFTRRHPETGNASWFNIGMTITYLVVMGVIVMAIVGQAIPFIYFLDSKHLKMCQHVVQAASILQVLYAFAGILLIVTAYAIPPGKIDHRLFFKGPKETLPKTFSATWIESCSPFYFPTKGSQQIIHRGDPQAKYIRVIPSNEAPAGGFADHNDDHPNGPSIRTAIILIIGTSLILSISSAFRCASTFILVNRGGYPGVPFGNWIFHNWVLYIFGGAFEVIVNVLFLVYRADLRFYIPDKSLANTNEVSSDLTVDQTTTGEAVKPETSHFA
;
A
#
# COMPACT_ATOMS: atom_id res chain seq x y z
N MET A 1 4.09 -55.26 24.17
CA MET A 1 3.17 -54.40 24.95
C MET A 1 3.92 -53.57 26.01
N ALA A 2 4.95 -52.81 25.63
CA ALA A 2 5.73 -52.01 26.59
C ALA A 2 6.29 -50.71 25.96
N SER A 3 5.52 -50.01 25.13
CA SER A 3 5.91 -48.72 24.55
C SER A 3 4.77 -47.71 24.41
N LEU A 4 3.65 -47.92 25.12
CA LEU A 4 2.48 -47.04 25.13
C LEU A 4 2.46 -46.02 26.30
N GLY A 5 3.55 -45.93 27.07
CA GLY A 5 3.59 -45.19 28.35
C GLY A 5 4.18 -43.78 28.32
N ALA A 6 4.59 -43.23 27.17
CA ALA A 6 5.29 -41.93 27.10
C ALA A 6 4.44 -40.81 26.49
N LEU A 7 3.12 -40.82 26.72
CA LEU A 7 2.15 -39.90 26.09
C LEU A 7 1.58 -38.81 27.03
N SER A 8 2.18 -38.58 28.20
CA SER A 8 1.67 -37.55 29.12
C SER A 8 2.75 -36.88 29.96
N ALA A 9 3.52 -35.95 29.38
CA ALA A 9 4.17 -34.86 30.12
C ALA A 9 4.78 -33.84 29.14
N GLY A 10 4.02 -32.80 28.79
CA GLY A 10 4.51 -31.66 27.99
C GLY A 10 3.40 -31.07 27.13
N GLY A 11 2.88 -29.93 27.54
CA GLY A 11 1.69 -29.24 27.00
C GLY A 11 1.40 -29.37 25.50
N GLY A 12 0.16 -29.76 25.19
CA GLY A 12 -0.51 -29.50 23.92
C GLY A 12 -0.38 -30.59 22.86
N SER A 13 -1.04 -31.73 23.07
CA SER A 13 -1.29 -32.73 22.03
C SER A 13 -1.97 -32.10 20.81
N SER A 14 -1.25 -31.90 19.72
CA SER A 14 -1.86 -31.47 18.44
C SER A 14 -1.10 -31.96 17.20
N GLY A 15 -0.16 -32.88 17.39
CA GLY A 15 0.75 -33.33 16.34
C GLY A 15 0.15 -34.39 15.40
N GLY A 16 -0.84 -35.18 15.80
CA GLY A 16 -1.49 -36.21 14.98
C GLY A 16 -0.54 -37.01 14.06
N LEU A 17 -1.02 -37.37 12.87
CA LEU A 17 -0.22 -37.98 11.80
C LEU A 17 0.97 -37.12 11.35
N LEU A 18 0.87 -35.79 11.45
CA LEU A 18 1.96 -34.87 11.10
C LEU A 18 3.20 -35.08 11.97
N SER A 19 3.03 -35.38 13.25
CA SER A 19 4.14 -35.63 14.18
C SER A 19 4.96 -36.86 13.83
N LEU A 20 4.36 -37.85 13.16
CA LEU A 20 5.04 -39.04 12.66
C LEU A 20 5.84 -38.76 11.39
N LEU A 21 5.41 -37.76 10.62
CA LEU A 21 6.04 -37.37 9.36
C LEU A 21 7.05 -36.23 9.52
N THR A 22 7.05 -35.54 10.66
CA THR A 22 8.01 -34.48 10.95
C THR A 22 9.29 -35.02 11.60
N PRO A 23 10.49 -34.54 11.21
CA PRO A 23 11.74 -34.92 11.84
C PRO A 23 11.75 -34.65 13.36
N PRO A 24 12.46 -35.47 14.16
CA PRO A 24 12.52 -35.30 15.61
C PRO A 24 13.10 -33.93 15.98
N GLY A 25 12.48 -33.26 16.96
CA GLY A 25 12.86 -31.92 17.42
C GLY A 25 12.24 -30.76 16.63
N LYS A 26 11.53 -31.02 15.53
CA LYS A 26 10.84 -30.01 14.72
C LYS A 26 9.34 -29.93 15.06
N VAL A 27 8.76 -28.74 14.88
CA VAL A 27 7.34 -28.50 15.19
C VAL A 27 6.44 -29.08 14.09
N PRO A 28 5.46 -29.95 14.43
CA PRO A 28 4.48 -30.46 13.48
C PRO A 28 3.71 -29.33 12.77
N GLY A 29 3.50 -29.46 11.46
CA GLY A 29 2.82 -28.43 10.64
C GLY A 29 3.74 -27.36 10.06
N THR A 30 5.05 -27.42 10.30
CA THR A 30 6.07 -26.64 9.57
C THR A 30 6.73 -27.45 8.47
N GLY A 31 7.37 -26.81 7.49
CA GLY A 31 8.10 -27.51 6.43
C GLY A 31 7.21 -28.29 5.47
N ILE A 32 6.07 -27.71 5.11
CA ILE A 32 5.05 -28.37 4.26
C ILE A 32 5.60 -28.67 2.87
N LEU A 33 6.47 -27.82 2.32
CA LEU A 33 7.10 -28.04 1.01
C LEU A 33 8.00 -29.29 1.00
N PRO A 34 9.05 -29.42 1.85
CA PRO A 34 9.87 -30.62 1.89
C PRO A 34 9.06 -31.86 2.27
N LEU A 35 8.10 -31.72 3.20
CA LEU A 35 7.18 -32.80 3.55
C LEU A 35 6.38 -33.30 2.33
N SER A 36 5.83 -32.39 1.53
CA SER A 36 5.05 -32.75 0.34
C SER A 36 5.90 -33.45 -0.72
N ASN A 37 7.18 -33.07 -0.84
CA ASN A 37 8.11 -33.70 -1.77
C ASN A 37 8.48 -35.10 -1.30
N THR A 38 8.83 -35.27 -0.03
CA THR A 38 9.13 -36.59 0.55
C THR A 38 7.95 -37.55 0.43
N ILE A 39 6.72 -37.07 0.65
CA ILE A 39 5.52 -37.89 0.47
C ILE A 39 5.34 -38.31 -1.00
N LYS A 40 5.52 -37.37 -1.94
CA LYS A 40 5.40 -37.66 -3.39
C LYS A 40 6.46 -38.66 -3.87
N GLU A 41 7.68 -38.57 -3.33
CA GLU A 41 8.77 -39.50 -3.62
C GLU A 41 8.54 -40.89 -3.01
N THR A 42 8.04 -40.95 -1.77
CA THR A 42 7.89 -42.21 -1.03
C THR A 42 6.65 -43.00 -1.44
N PHE A 43 5.53 -42.32 -1.69
CA PHE A 43 4.25 -42.96 -1.98
C PHE A 43 3.85 -42.87 -3.47
N GLY A 44 4.59 -42.11 -4.30
CA GLY A 44 4.28 -41.92 -5.72
C GLY A 44 3.18 -40.86 -5.96
N HIS A 45 2.97 -40.49 -7.23
CA HIS A 45 2.14 -39.35 -7.67
C HIS A 45 0.63 -39.42 -7.37
N GLY A 46 0.14 -40.37 -6.56
CA GLY A 46 -1.30 -40.54 -6.33
C GLY A 46 -1.73 -41.21 -5.01
N ALA A 47 -0.89 -41.28 -3.97
CA ALA A 47 -1.09 -42.26 -2.89
C ALA A 47 -1.32 -41.71 -1.48
N LEU A 48 -1.67 -40.44 -1.32
CA LEU A 48 -2.37 -40.05 -0.09
C LEU A 48 -3.86 -40.25 -0.32
N ASP A 49 -4.44 -41.23 0.39
CA ASP A 49 -5.89 -41.34 0.52
C ASP A 49 -6.46 -39.94 0.84
N PRO A 50 -7.46 -39.45 0.07
CA PRO A 50 -8.11 -38.17 0.34
C PRO A 50 -8.53 -37.96 1.80
N ALA A 51 -8.83 -39.04 2.53
CA ALA A 51 -9.10 -38.97 3.97
C ALA A 51 -7.87 -38.53 4.77
N VAL A 52 -6.70 -39.11 4.49
CA VAL A 52 -5.42 -38.80 5.13
C VAL A 52 -4.99 -37.36 4.83
N LEU A 53 -5.12 -36.92 3.57
CA LEU A 53 -4.80 -35.55 3.18
C LEU A 53 -5.65 -34.52 3.94
N LYS A 54 -6.94 -34.80 4.13
CA LYS A 54 -7.85 -33.95 4.90
C LYS A 54 -7.47 -33.88 6.40
N VAL A 55 -7.02 -34.99 7.00
CA VAL A 55 -6.51 -35.01 8.39
C VAL A 55 -5.26 -34.14 8.53
N VAL A 56 -4.31 -34.27 7.60
CA VAL A 56 -3.08 -33.49 7.59
C VAL A 56 -3.40 -32.01 7.47
N ILE A 57 -4.26 -31.64 6.53
CA ILE A 57 -4.67 -30.25 6.30
C ILE A 57 -5.40 -29.67 7.52
N GLY A 58 -6.28 -30.43 8.19
CA GLY A 58 -6.96 -29.99 9.41
C GLY A 58 -6.01 -29.74 10.59
N SER A 59 -4.84 -30.36 10.56
CA SER A 59 -3.78 -30.23 11.56
C SER A 59 -2.77 -29.11 11.23
N LEU A 60 -2.86 -28.50 10.05
CA LEU A 60 -2.02 -27.36 9.68
C LEU A 60 -2.45 -26.08 10.45
N PRO A 61 -1.52 -25.13 10.64
CA PRO A 61 -1.87 -23.81 11.16
C PRO A 61 -2.96 -23.15 10.32
N ALA A 62 -3.97 -22.58 10.98
CA ALA A 62 -5.03 -21.87 10.28
C ALA A 62 -4.46 -20.63 9.57
N THR A 63 -4.85 -20.44 8.31
CA THR A 63 -4.44 -19.30 7.50
C THR A 63 -5.63 -18.39 7.22
N TYR A 64 -5.38 -17.08 7.13
CA TYR A 64 -6.44 -16.12 6.80
C TYR A 64 -7.08 -16.44 5.44
N GLY A 65 -8.39 -16.70 5.45
CA GLY A 65 -9.15 -17.11 4.27
C GLY A 65 -9.15 -18.61 3.98
N ASP A 66 -8.61 -19.42 4.87
CA ASP A 66 -8.50 -20.88 4.72
C ASP A 66 -7.69 -21.36 3.50
N PHE A 67 -7.31 -22.64 3.53
CA PHE A 67 -6.78 -23.31 2.34
C PHE A 67 -7.94 -23.56 1.35
N PRO A 68 -7.76 -23.20 0.07
CA PRO A 68 -8.85 -23.18 -0.88
C PRO A 68 -9.38 -24.59 -1.17
N GLN A 69 -10.70 -24.73 -1.22
CA GLN A 69 -11.42 -25.95 -1.61
C GLN A 69 -12.16 -25.72 -2.95
N SER A 70 -12.84 -26.74 -3.47
CA SER A 70 -13.67 -26.61 -4.69
C SER A 70 -14.64 -25.43 -4.66
N ASP A 71 -15.13 -25.10 -3.46
CA ASP A 71 -16.13 -24.05 -3.24
C ASP A 71 -15.54 -22.64 -3.37
N ASP A 72 -14.20 -22.51 -3.35
CA ASP A 72 -13.48 -21.24 -3.50
C ASP A 72 -13.33 -20.79 -4.95
N VAL A 73 -13.63 -21.66 -5.93
CA VAL A 73 -13.49 -21.36 -7.36
C VAL A 73 -14.46 -20.26 -7.79
N ALA A 74 -15.74 -20.39 -7.43
CA ALA A 74 -16.79 -19.44 -7.80
C ALA A 74 -16.55 -18.02 -7.26
N PRO A 75 -16.33 -17.80 -5.95
CA PRO A 75 -16.08 -16.45 -5.42
C PRO A 75 -14.80 -15.85 -6.00
N SER A 76 -13.72 -16.63 -6.12
CA SER A 76 -12.46 -16.14 -6.70
C SER A 76 -12.63 -15.69 -8.16
N ALA A 77 -13.41 -16.43 -8.97
CA ALA A 77 -13.69 -16.05 -10.35
C ALA A 77 -14.46 -14.73 -10.47
N ILE A 78 -15.43 -14.49 -9.58
CA ILE A 78 -16.17 -13.23 -9.52
C ILE A 78 -15.23 -12.05 -9.20
N PHE A 79 -14.35 -12.20 -8.22
CA PHE A 79 -13.38 -11.15 -7.90
C PHE A 79 -12.38 -10.91 -9.02
N ILE A 80 -11.93 -11.95 -9.72
CA ILE A 80 -11.10 -11.80 -10.93
C ILE A 80 -11.82 -10.94 -11.96
N ALA A 81 -13.10 -11.22 -12.25
CA ALA A 81 -13.89 -10.43 -13.19
C ALA A 81 -14.03 -8.97 -12.73
N CYS A 82 -14.37 -8.73 -11.47
CA CYS A 82 -14.49 -7.38 -10.91
C CYS A 82 -13.17 -6.60 -10.97
N PHE A 83 -12.05 -7.18 -10.49
CA PHE A 83 -10.75 -6.49 -10.53
C PHE A 83 -10.22 -6.31 -11.95
N SER A 84 -10.56 -7.20 -12.89
CA SER A 84 -10.21 -7.02 -14.30
C SER A 84 -10.95 -5.83 -14.91
N LEU A 85 -12.25 -5.69 -14.64
CA LEU A 85 -13.04 -4.53 -15.09
C LEU A 85 -12.53 -3.22 -14.47
N LEU A 86 -12.18 -3.24 -13.17
CA LEU A 86 -11.59 -2.09 -12.49
C LEU A 86 -10.21 -1.73 -13.08
N ALA A 87 -9.35 -2.72 -13.37
CA ALA A 87 -8.05 -2.49 -13.99
C ALA A 87 -8.21 -1.82 -15.36
N LEU A 88 -9.14 -2.32 -16.19
CA LEU A 88 -9.46 -1.73 -17.49
C LEU A 88 -9.97 -0.28 -17.33
N ALA A 89 -10.83 0.00 -16.35
CA ALA A 89 -11.31 1.34 -16.08
C ALA A 89 -10.18 2.30 -15.67
N TYR A 90 -9.28 1.89 -14.76
CA TYR A 90 -8.14 2.70 -14.35
C TYR A 90 -7.18 2.99 -15.51
N TYR A 91 -6.81 1.97 -16.29
CA TYR A 91 -5.92 2.17 -17.44
C TYR A 91 -6.59 3.00 -18.54
N TYR A 92 -7.90 2.83 -18.77
CA TYR A 92 -8.64 3.65 -19.73
C TYR A 92 -8.64 5.14 -19.34
N ILE A 93 -8.96 5.45 -18.07
CA ILE A 93 -8.91 6.82 -17.55
C ILE A 93 -7.49 7.37 -17.64
N PHE A 94 -6.50 6.61 -17.17
CA PHE A 94 -5.09 7.03 -17.19
C PHE A 94 -4.60 7.33 -18.61
N ILE A 95 -4.85 6.45 -19.59
CA ILE A 95 -4.42 6.67 -20.99
C ILE A 95 -5.11 7.91 -21.57
N ARG A 96 -6.40 8.10 -21.27
CA ARG A 96 -7.17 9.25 -21.75
C ARG A 96 -6.67 10.56 -21.16
N ASP A 97 -6.37 10.57 -19.86
CA ASP A 97 -5.83 11.74 -19.16
C ASP A 97 -4.40 12.03 -19.59
N TYR A 98 -3.57 10.99 -19.75
CA TYR A 98 -2.20 11.10 -20.25
C TYR A 98 -2.15 11.72 -21.65
N LYS A 99 -3.03 11.30 -22.57
CA LYS A 99 -3.18 11.89 -23.91
C LYS A 99 -3.62 13.36 -23.90
N ARG A 100 -4.22 13.83 -22.81
CA ARG A 100 -4.62 15.23 -22.60
C ARG A 100 -3.57 16.04 -21.83
N GLY A 101 -2.45 15.42 -21.47
CA GLY A 101 -1.35 16.01 -20.70
C GLY A 101 -1.45 15.79 -19.18
N HIS A 102 -2.53 15.19 -18.67
CA HIS A 102 -2.74 15.00 -17.22
C HIS A 102 -2.02 13.74 -16.74
N ARG A 103 -0.82 13.91 -16.20
CA ARG A 103 0.03 12.80 -15.75
C ARG A 103 -0.24 12.46 -14.28
N PHE A 104 -1.26 11.63 -14.03
CA PHE A 104 -1.57 11.16 -12.68
C PHE A 104 -1.10 9.71 -12.45
N TRP A 105 0.17 9.54 -12.12
CA TRP A 105 0.80 8.22 -11.94
C TRP A 105 0.15 7.32 -10.88
N ALA A 106 -0.55 7.89 -9.89
CA ALA A 106 -1.23 7.09 -8.88
C ALA A 106 -2.36 6.22 -9.47
N PHE A 107 -3.04 6.66 -10.53
CA PHE A 107 -4.08 5.84 -11.20
C PHE A 107 -3.48 4.69 -12.02
N PHE A 108 -2.30 4.90 -12.61
CA PHE A 108 -1.53 3.81 -13.20
C PHE A 108 -1.17 2.76 -12.15
N GLY A 109 -0.74 3.21 -10.96
CA GLY A 109 -0.51 2.36 -9.81
C GLY A 109 -1.76 1.56 -9.38
N LEU A 110 -2.93 2.20 -9.28
CA LEU A 110 -4.20 1.51 -8.96
C LEU A 110 -4.54 0.42 -9.99
N GLY A 111 -4.33 0.69 -11.28
CA GLY A 111 -4.45 -0.34 -12.32
C GLY A 111 -3.52 -1.53 -12.07
N GLY A 112 -2.25 -1.27 -11.76
CA GLY A 112 -1.26 -2.32 -11.43
C GLY A 112 -1.65 -3.12 -10.17
N TYR A 113 -2.17 -2.46 -9.15
CA TYR A 113 -2.73 -3.10 -7.97
C TYR A 113 -3.87 -4.08 -8.32
N CYS A 114 -4.80 -3.69 -9.20
CA CYS A 114 -5.87 -4.58 -9.64
C CYS A 114 -5.33 -5.80 -10.39
N VAL A 115 -4.27 -5.63 -11.20
CA VAL A 115 -3.59 -6.76 -11.85
C VAL A 115 -2.97 -7.72 -10.83
N LEU A 116 -2.33 -7.21 -9.77
CA LEU A 116 -1.81 -8.06 -8.69
C LEU A 116 -2.93 -8.85 -8.00
N LYS A 117 -4.13 -8.28 -7.82
CA LYS A 117 -5.30 -8.99 -7.29
C LYS A 117 -5.79 -10.09 -8.23
N VAL A 118 -5.87 -9.82 -9.53
CA VAL A 118 -6.26 -10.82 -10.55
C VAL A 118 -5.29 -12.01 -10.52
N ILE A 119 -3.99 -11.75 -10.47
CA ILE A 119 -2.96 -12.81 -10.35
C ILE A 119 -3.13 -13.57 -9.03
N GLY A 120 -3.30 -12.86 -7.91
CA GLY A 120 -3.48 -13.47 -6.59
C GLY A 120 -4.68 -14.42 -6.50
N PHE A 121 -5.86 -13.98 -6.97
CA PHE A 121 -7.05 -14.83 -7.00
C PHE A 121 -6.96 -15.94 -8.06
N GLY A 122 -6.32 -15.70 -9.20
CA GLY A 122 -6.08 -16.73 -10.23
C GLY A 122 -5.19 -17.87 -9.72
N LEU A 123 -4.11 -17.54 -9.00
CA LEU A 123 -3.27 -18.52 -8.32
C LEU A 123 -4.04 -19.27 -7.22
N ARG A 124 -4.98 -18.59 -6.54
CA ARG A 124 -5.85 -19.22 -5.53
C ARG A 124 -6.80 -20.26 -6.14
N ILE A 125 -7.34 -20.01 -7.33
CA ILE A 125 -8.12 -21.02 -8.08
C ILE A 125 -7.24 -22.21 -8.48
N ASN A 126 -6.02 -21.97 -8.96
CA ASN A 126 -5.11 -23.09 -9.28
C ASN A 126 -4.77 -23.91 -8.03
N TRP A 127 -4.61 -23.24 -6.87
CA TRP A 127 -4.37 -23.91 -5.60
C TRP A 127 -5.59 -24.70 -5.07
N SER A 128 -6.82 -24.36 -5.47
CA SER A 128 -8.03 -25.08 -5.06
C SER A 128 -8.18 -26.44 -5.71
N HIS A 129 -7.63 -26.62 -6.92
CA HIS A 129 -7.66 -27.91 -7.62
C HIS A 129 -6.69 -28.93 -7.01
N ASP A 130 -5.58 -28.47 -6.42
CA ASP A 130 -4.57 -29.32 -5.81
C ASP A 130 -3.86 -28.55 -4.68
N VAL A 131 -4.31 -28.80 -3.45
CA VAL A 131 -3.78 -28.14 -2.24
C VAL A 131 -2.31 -28.52 -1.99
N THR A 132 -1.81 -29.62 -2.58
CA THR A 132 -0.42 -30.06 -2.43
C THR A 132 0.57 -29.16 -3.18
N ARG A 133 0.10 -28.24 -4.03
CA ARG A 133 0.93 -27.25 -4.75
C ARG A 133 1.26 -26.07 -3.85
N VAL A 134 2.11 -26.31 -2.85
CA VAL A 134 2.48 -25.34 -1.81
C VAL A 134 3.07 -24.05 -2.40
N GLN A 135 3.90 -24.15 -3.46
CA GLN A 135 4.50 -22.98 -4.11
C GLN A 135 3.45 -22.03 -4.70
N THR A 136 2.42 -22.57 -5.34
CA THR A 136 1.29 -21.80 -5.88
C THR A 136 0.52 -21.11 -4.76
N GLY A 137 0.32 -21.78 -3.62
CA GLY A 137 -0.31 -21.20 -2.43
C GLY A 137 0.48 -20.04 -1.82
N ILE A 138 1.81 -20.18 -1.70
CA ILE A 138 2.68 -19.09 -1.24
C ILE A 138 2.59 -17.90 -2.20
N ALA A 139 2.68 -18.13 -3.51
CA ALA A 139 2.57 -17.05 -4.49
C ALA A 139 1.20 -16.34 -4.40
N ALA A 140 0.10 -17.08 -4.29
CA ALA A 140 -1.24 -16.51 -4.14
C ALA A 140 -1.36 -15.60 -2.90
N THR A 141 -0.84 -16.04 -1.76
CA THR A 141 -0.87 -15.25 -0.51
C THR A 141 0.01 -14.00 -0.58
N VAL A 142 1.18 -14.08 -1.24
CA VAL A 142 2.06 -12.92 -1.44
C VAL A 142 1.42 -11.86 -2.33
N PHE A 143 0.87 -12.23 -3.49
CA PHE A 143 0.21 -11.28 -4.39
C PHE A 143 -1.03 -10.62 -3.75
N THR A 144 -1.83 -11.41 -3.03
CA THR A 144 -2.99 -10.87 -2.31
C THR A 144 -2.60 -9.97 -1.14
N LEU A 145 -1.44 -10.16 -0.52
CA LEU A 145 -0.92 -9.32 0.57
C LEU A 145 -0.31 -8.00 0.08
N VAL A 146 0.56 -8.07 -0.94
CA VAL A 146 1.25 -6.88 -1.50
C VAL A 146 0.25 -5.88 -2.05
N SER A 147 -0.82 -6.38 -2.69
CA SER A 147 -1.88 -5.51 -3.23
C SER A 147 -2.57 -4.67 -2.15
N VAL A 148 -2.96 -5.25 -1.00
CA VAL A 148 -3.60 -4.47 0.09
C VAL A 148 -2.68 -3.36 0.62
N LEU A 149 -1.37 -3.64 0.71
CA LEU A 149 -0.40 -2.64 1.15
C LEU A 149 -0.30 -1.46 0.18
N PHE A 150 -0.41 -1.74 -1.12
CA PHE A 150 -0.35 -0.71 -2.16
C PHE A 150 -1.54 0.26 -2.11
N ILE A 151 -2.77 -0.25 -1.93
CA ILE A 151 -3.95 0.62 -1.84
C ILE A 151 -3.94 1.47 -0.56
N ASN A 152 -3.48 0.91 0.57
CA ASN A 152 -3.25 1.68 1.80
C ASN A 152 -2.23 2.81 1.57
N MET A 153 -1.19 2.54 0.76
CA MET A 153 -0.15 3.53 0.46
C MET A 153 -0.68 4.71 -0.34
N LEU A 154 -1.49 4.44 -1.35
CA LEU A 154 -2.14 5.49 -2.13
C LEU A 154 -3.14 6.29 -1.30
N ASN A 155 -3.87 5.63 -0.41
CA ASN A 155 -4.80 6.31 0.47
C ASN A 155 -4.06 7.27 1.44
N MET A 156 -2.92 6.86 2.00
CA MET A 156 -2.06 7.76 2.77
C MET A 156 -1.47 8.89 1.92
N LEU A 157 -1.08 8.61 0.67
CA LEU A 157 -0.61 9.64 -0.27
C LEU A 157 -1.68 10.71 -0.52
N PHE A 158 -2.94 10.34 -0.68
CA PHE A 158 -4.02 11.31 -0.83
C PHE A 158 -4.27 12.11 0.47
N GLY A 159 -4.20 11.46 1.63
CA GLY A 159 -4.24 12.15 2.94
C GLY A 159 -3.14 13.20 3.10
N HIS A 160 -1.91 12.86 2.69
CA HIS A 160 -0.79 13.80 2.67
C HIS A 160 -1.07 15.01 1.75
N ARG A 161 -1.65 14.79 0.55
CA ARG A 161 -2.02 15.90 -0.35
C ARG A 161 -3.06 16.84 0.26
N ILE A 162 -4.03 16.31 1.02
CA ILE A 162 -5.01 17.12 1.78
C ILE A 162 -4.30 17.92 2.88
N PHE A 163 -3.38 17.29 3.62
CA PHE A 163 -2.61 17.94 4.67
C PHE A 163 -1.81 19.13 4.12
N THR A 164 -1.07 18.94 3.03
CA THR A 164 -0.27 19.99 2.39
C THR A 164 -1.11 21.16 1.87
N ARG A 165 -2.37 20.92 1.45
CA ARG A 165 -3.30 22.01 1.10
C ARG A 165 -3.69 22.85 2.32
N ARG A 166 -3.96 22.20 3.44
CA ARG A 166 -4.39 22.89 4.67
C ARG A 166 -3.23 23.62 5.34
N HIS A 167 -2.03 23.03 5.29
CA HIS A 167 -0.80 23.58 5.85
C HIS A 167 0.31 23.61 4.80
N PRO A 168 0.29 24.58 3.86
CA PRO A 168 1.30 24.66 2.80
C PRO A 168 2.73 24.80 3.33
N GLU A 169 2.92 25.61 4.38
CA GLU A 169 4.23 25.84 5.02
C GLU A 169 4.82 24.52 5.57
N THR A 170 4.03 23.77 6.33
CA THR A 170 4.43 22.47 6.89
C THR A 170 4.62 21.43 5.80
N GLY A 171 3.72 21.37 4.81
CA GLY A 171 3.79 20.40 3.72
C GLY A 171 5.02 20.58 2.82
N ASN A 172 5.54 21.81 2.68
CA ASN A 172 6.78 22.08 1.96
C ASN A 172 8.04 21.96 2.84
N ALA A 173 7.89 21.80 4.15
CA ALA A 173 9.03 21.72 5.06
C ALA A 173 9.83 20.43 4.83
N SER A 174 11.17 20.53 4.83
CA SER A 174 12.05 19.38 4.57
C SER A 174 11.86 18.28 5.62
N TRP A 175 11.68 18.63 6.90
CA TRP A 175 11.48 17.66 7.97
C TRP A 175 10.21 16.82 7.77
N PHE A 176 9.13 17.47 7.31
CA PHE A 176 7.85 16.81 7.08
C PHE A 176 7.93 15.89 5.87
N ASN A 177 8.54 16.35 4.78
CA ASN A 177 8.79 15.52 3.59
C ASN A 177 9.70 14.33 3.88
N ILE A 178 10.73 14.50 4.72
CA ILE A 178 11.57 13.38 5.20
C ILE A 178 10.73 12.40 6.02
N GLY A 179 9.92 12.89 6.97
CA GLY A 179 9.03 12.04 7.78
C GLY A 179 8.03 11.26 6.93
N MET A 180 7.42 11.90 5.94
CA MET A 180 6.52 11.25 4.98
C MET A 180 7.27 10.21 4.12
N THR A 181 8.48 10.53 3.65
CA THR A 181 9.33 9.60 2.88
C THR A 181 9.69 8.37 3.69
N ILE A 182 10.12 8.54 4.94
CA ILE A 182 10.40 7.44 5.87
C ILE A 182 9.15 6.58 6.05
N THR A 183 7.99 7.20 6.25
CA THR A 183 6.72 6.47 6.40
C THR A 183 6.39 5.65 5.15
N TYR A 184 6.64 6.16 3.94
CA TYR A 184 6.49 5.39 2.70
C TYR A 184 7.52 4.24 2.59
N LEU A 185 8.77 4.45 3.03
CA LEU A 185 9.81 3.40 3.01
C LEU A 185 9.53 2.28 4.02
N VAL A 186 8.95 2.60 5.19
CA VAL A 186 8.56 1.61 6.21
C VAL A 186 7.58 0.59 5.62
N VAL A 187 6.69 0.99 4.70
CA VAL A 187 5.76 0.05 4.01
C VAL A 187 6.50 -1.05 3.27
N MET A 188 7.60 -0.73 2.60
CA MET A 188 8.42 -1.74 1.90
C MET A 188 9.00 -2.74 2.90
N GLY A 189 9.44 -2.27 4.07
CA GLY A 189 9.85 -3.13 5.18
C GLY A 189 8.72 -4.03 5.69
N VAL A 190 7.51 -3.49 5.84
CA VAL A 190 6.31 -4.25 6.24
C VAL A 190 5.98 -5.34 5.23
N ILE A 191 6.07 -5.05 3.93
CA ILE A 191 5.89 -6.05 2.86
C ILE A 191 6.88 -7.21 3.06
N VAL A 192 8.17 -6.91 3.21
CA VAL A 192 9.22 -7.93 3.36
C VAL A 192 8.99 -8.77 4.62
N MET A 193 8.76 -8.13 5.78
CA MET A 193 8.48 -8.82 7.04
C MET A 193 7.27 -9.74 6.94
N ALA A 194 6.18 -9.25 6.32
CA ALA A 194 4.95 -10.02 6.19
C ALA A 194 5.10 -11.22 5.22
N ILE A 195 5.86 -11.06 4.13
CA ILE A 195 6.17 -12.16 3.19
C ILE A 195 7.06 -13.20 3.88
N VAL A 196 8.17 -12.75 4.47
CA VAL A 196 9.16 -13.64 5.10
C VAL A 196 8.53 -14.43 6.25
N GLY A 197 7.78 -13.75 7.12
CA GLY A 197 7.14 -14.38 8.26
C GLY A 197 6.04 -15.38 7.89
N GLN A 198 5.32 -15.16 6.78
CA GLN A 198 4.33 -16.12 6.28
C GLN A 198 4.97 -17.26 5.48
N ALA A 199 5.96 -16.99 4.63
CA ALA A 199 6.52 -17.99 3.71
C ALA A 199 7.47 -18.99 4.39
N ILE A 200 8.32 -18.54 5.34
CA ILE A 200 9.34 -19.39 5.97
C ILE A 200 8.74 -20.66 6.61
N PRO A 201 7.65 -20.59 7.41
CA PRO A 201 7.03 -21.78 8.02
C PRO A 201 6.55 -22.83 7.01
N PHE A 202 6.20 -22.43 5.77
CA PHE A 202 5.80 -23.36 4.71
C PHE A 202 7.00 -24.04 4.03
N ILE A 203 8.16 -23.38 3.98
CA ILE A 203 9.32 -23.82 3.20
C ILE A 203 10.26 -24.70 4.04
N TYR A 204 10.46 -24.37 5.31
CA TYR A 204 11.46 -25.03 6.16
C TYR A 204 10.84 -25.71 7.38
N PHE A 205 11.47 -26.77 7.88
CA PHE A 205 11.15 -27.34 9.19
C PHE A 205 11.74 -26.47 10.29
N LEU A 206 10.88 -25.94 11.17
CA LEU A 206 11.28 -24.98 12.20
C LEU A 206 11.25 -25.60 13.60
N ASP A 207 12.16 -25.13 14.46
CA ASP A 207 12.09 -25.37 15.90
C ASP A 207 11.10 -24.39 16.54
N SER A 208 10.62 -24.72 17.74
CA SER A 208 9.67 -23.88 18.49
C SER A 208 10.14 -22.44 18.69
N LYS A 209 11.45 -22.21 18.85
CA LYS A 209 12.03 -20.87 18.98
C LYS A 209 11.94 -20.08 17.66
N HIS A 210 12.31 -20.71 16.55
CA HIS A 210 12.30 -20.09 15.23
C HIS A 210 10.87 -19.83 14.73
N LEU A 211 9.92 -20.73 15.05
CA LEU A 211 8.51 -20.55 14.72
C LEU A 211 7.90 -19.36 15.45
N LYS A 212 8.16 -19.22 16.76
CA LYS A 212 7.72 -18.05 17.54
C LYS A 212 8.30 -16.75 17.00
N MET A 213 9.56 -16.75 16.58
CA MET A 213 10.17 -15.58 15.93
C MET A 213 9.43 -15.20 14.64
N CYS A 214 9.09 -16.15 13.79
CA CYS A 214 8.32 -15.89 12.57
C CYS A 214 6.92 -15.33 12.90
N GLN A 215 6.24 -15.90 13.91
CA GLN A 215 4.94 -15.42 14.37
C GLN A 215 5.00 -13.97 14.86
N HIS A 216 6.01 -13.62 15.69
CA HIS A 216 6.19 -12.26 16.17
C HIS A 216 6.47 -11.26 15.02
N VAL A 217 7.24 -11.67 14.00
CA VAL A 217 7.50 -10.85 12.81
C VAL A 217 6.21 -10.58 12.03
N VAL A 218 5.37 -11.60 11.82
CA VAL A 218 4.07 -11.43 11.13
C VAL A 218 3.12 -10.56 11.95
N GLN A 219 3.08 -10.74 13.27
CA GLN A 219 2.26 -9.93 14.19
C GLN A 219 2.70 -8.45 14.21
N ALA A 220 4.02 -8.20 14.22
CA ALA A 220 4.54 -6.84 14.12
C ALA A 220 4.19 -6.19 12.77
N ALA A 221 4.36 -6.93 11.67
CA ALA A 221 4.01 -6.44 10.34
C ALA A 221 2.51 -6.15 10.20
N SER A 222 1.65 -6.98 10.77
CA SER A 222 0.20 -6.79 10.72
C SER A 222 -0.28 -5.60 11.57
N ILE A 223 0.32 -5.36 12.75
CA ILE A 223 0.08 -4.14 13.54
C ILE A 223 0.51 -2.90 12.73
N LEU A 224 1.71 -2.90 12.16
CA LEU A 224 2.19 -1.76 11.36
C LEU A 224 1.28 -1.50 10.15
N GLN A 225 0.76 -2.55 9.52
CA GLN A 225 -0.19 -2.40 8.41
C GLN A 225 -1.52 -1.77 8.87
N VAL A 226 -2.02 -2.10 10.06
CA VAL A 226 -3.22 -1.45 10.63
C VAL A 226 -2.95 0.02 10.91
N LEU A 227 -1.84 0.34 11.59
CA LEU A 227 -1.44 1.73 11.85
C LEU A 227 -1.33 2.53 10.55
N TYR A 228 -0.81 1.90 9.49
CA TYR A 228 -0.70 2.51 8.19
C TYR A 228 -2.05 2.76 7.51
N ALA A 229 -3.01 1.83 7.63
CA ALA A 229 -4.38 2.06 7.14
C ALA A 229 -5.07 3.22 7.87
N PHE A 230 -4.77 3.42 9.17
CA PHE A 230 -5.25 4.56 9.96
C PHE A 230 -4.50 5.88 9.69
N ALA A 231 -3.28 5.83 9.14
CA ALA A 231 -2.42 7.00 8.96
C ALA A 231 -3.09 8.10 8.09
N GLY A 232 -3.89 7.72 7.09
CA GLY A 232 -4.66 8.67 6.29
C GLY A 232 -5.66 9.49 7.11
N ILE A 233 -6.38 8.84 8.04
CA ILE A 233 -7.31 9.50 8.97
C ILE A 233 -6.52 10.38 9.94
N LEU A 234 -5.41 9.86 10.48
CA LEU A 234 -4.57 10.60 11.43
C LEU A 234 -4.07 11.91 10.82
N LEU A 235 -3.59 11.89 9.58
CA LEU A 235 -3.14 13.10 8.87
C LEU A 235 -4.27 14.13 8.73
N ILE A 236 -5.47 13.69 8.39
CA ILE A 236 -6.62 14.60 8.27
C ILE A 236 -7.01 15.16 9.64
N VAL A 237 -7.09 14.33 10.67
CA VAL A 237 -7.42 14.77 12.03
C VAL A 237 -6.39 15.79 12.52
N THR A 238 -5.10 15.51 12.36
CA THR A 238 -4.03 16.46 12.70
C THR A 238 -4.11 17.75 11.88
N ALA A 239 -4.45 17.67 10.59
CA ALA A 239 -4.63 18.86 9.74
C ALA A 239 -5.74 19.80 10.25
N TYR A 240 -6.81 19.25 10.83
CA TYR A 240 -7.95 20.02 11.31
C TYR A 240 -7.85 20.42 12.78
N ALA A 241 -7.16 19.63 13.61
CA ALA A 241 -6.89 19.96 15.00
C ALA A 241 -5.95 21.19 15.13
N ILE A 242 -5.04 21.37 14.18
CA ILE A 242 -4.07 22.46 14.19
C ILE A 242 -4.58 23.57 13.24
N PRO A 243 -4.82 24.79 13.74
CA PRO A 243 -5.23 25.88 12.86
C PRO A 243 -4.08 26.30 11.93
N PRO A 244 -4.40 26.71 10.70
CA PRO A 244 -3.41 27.07 9.68
C PRO A 244 -2.53 28.22 10.16
N GLY A 245 -1.24 28.14 9.84
CA GLY A 245 -0.25 29.19 10.12
C GLY A 245 0.36 29.20 11.52
N LYS A 246 0.03 28.24 12.40
CA LYS A 246 0.70 28.10 13.72
C LYS A 246 2.04 27.35 13.66
N ILE A 247 2.24 26.52 12.64
CA ILE A 247 3.46 25.72 12.45
C ILE A 247 4.17 26.28 11.22
N ASP A 248 5.35 26.83 11.43
CA ASP A 248 6.21 27.33 10.36
C ASP A 248 7.18 26.22 9.90
N HIS A 249 7.81 26.39 8.74
CA HIS A 249 8.81 25.47 8.17
C HIS A 249 9.97 25.18 9.13
N ARG A 250 10.24 26.09 10.07
CA ARG A 250 11.18 25.92 11.19
C ARG A 250 10.41 25.45 12.41
N LEU A 251 10.41 24.13 12.66
CA LEU A 251 9.84 23.46 13.85
C LEU A 251 10.05 24.21 15.19
N PHE A 252 11.11 25.01 15.31
CA PHE A 252 11.56 25.62 16.56
C PHE A 252 11.83 27.13 16.53
N PHE A 253 11.69 27.83 15.39
CA PHE A 253 11.99 29.28 15.33
C PHE A 253 10.75 30.11 14.97
N LYS A 254 10.32 30.92 15.94
CA LYS A 254 9.17 31.83 15.85
C LYS A 254 9.65 33.18 15.27
N GLY A 255 9.96 33.21 13.98
CA GLY A 255 10.25 34.46 13.27
C GLY A 255 8.95 35.22 12.95
N PRO A 256 8.98 36.55 12.79
CA PRO A 256 7.82 37.29 12.30
C PRO A 256 7.44 36.83 10.89
N LYS A 257 6.14 36.59 10.65
CA LYS A 257 5.61 36.23 9.33
C LYS A 257 5.53 37.46 8.45
N GLU A 258 6.56 37.71 7.63
CA GLU A 258 6.57 38.87 6.71
C GLU A 258 5.71 38.66 5.45
N THR A 259 5.47 37.42 5.00
CA THR A 259 4.68 37.15 3.80
C THR A 259 3.86 35.86 3.90
N LEU A 260 2.66 35.87 3.32
CA LEU A 260 1.81 34.68 3.18
C LEU A 260 2.46 33.67 2.20
N PRO A 261 2.32 32.36 2.44
CA PRO A 261 2.85 31.36 1.53
C PRO A 261 2.12 31.43 0.20
N LYS A 262 2.88 31.61 -0.89
CA LYS A 262 2.33 31.60 -2.26
C LYS A 262 2.02 30.18 -2.71
N THR A 263 0.80 29.94 -3.15
CA THR A 263 0.31 28.62 -3.54
C THR A 263 -0.27 28.61 -4.94
N PHE A 264 -0.14 27.47 -5.62
CA PHE A 264 -0.63 27.27 -6.99
C PHE A 264 -1.45 25.97 -7.07
N SER A 265 -2.62 26.03 -7.70
CA SER A 265 -3.52 24.88 -7.88
C SER A 265 -3.92 24.73 -9.36
N ALA A 266 -4.44 23.56 -9.73
CA ALA A 266 -4.86 23.30 -11.11
C ALA A 266 -6.23 23.93 -11.41
N THR A 267 -6.23 25.16 -11.92
CA THR A 267 -7.43 25.97 -12.17
C THR A 267 -8.20 25.61 -13.44
N TRP A 268 -7.70 24.66 -14.22
CA TRP A 268 -8.39 24.15 -15.41
C TRP A 268 -9.30 22.95 -15.12
N ILE A 269 -9.41 22.53 -13.85
CA ILE A 269 -10.24 21.40 -13.42
C ILE A 269 -11.53 21.94 -12.81
N GLU A 270 -12.55 22.08 -13.65
CA GLU A 270 -13.85 22.67 -13.29
C GLU A 270 -14.84 21.67 -12.70
N SER A 271 -14.58 20.36 -12.82
CA SER A 271 -15.47 19.35 -12.28
C SER A 271 -14.75 18.04 -12.03
N CYS A 272 -15.38 17.17 -11.24
CA CYS A 272 -14.93 15.80 -10.98
C CYS A 272 -16.08 14.82 -11.20
N SER A 273 -16.98 15.09 -12.14
CA SER A 273 -17.98 14.10 -12.53
C SER A 273 -17.31 12.93 -13.28
N PRO A 274 -17.83 11.69 -13.18
CA PRO A 274 -17.24 10.52 -13.83
C PRO A 274 -16.97 10.69 -15.33
N PHE A 275 -17.78 11.50 -16.01
CA PHE A 275 -17.72 11.73 -17.46
C PHE A 275 -17.05 13.05 -17.86
N TYR A 276 -16.72 13.92 -16.91
CA TYR A 276 -16.02 15.17 -17.18
C TYR A 276 -14.53 14.91 -17.40
N PHE A 277 -13.96 15.44 -18.47
CA PHE A 277 -12.53 15.41 -18.71
C PHE A 277 -12.04 16.80 -19.09
N PRO A 278 -10.91 17.28 -18.54
CA PRO A 278 -10.37 18.60 -18.88
C PRO A 278 -10.11 18.77 -20.38
N THR A 279 -10.20 20.01 -20.83
CA THR A 279 -9.91 20.42 -22.21
C THR A 279 -8.45 20.12 -22.57
N LYS A 280 -8.20 19.74 -23.83
CA LYS A 280 -6.83 19.44 -24.28
C LYS A 280 -6.01 20.73 -24.29
N GLY A 281 -4.86 20.73 -23.60
CA GLY A 281 -3.92 21.84 -23.63
C GLY A 281 -4.26 23.02 -22.70
N SER A 282 -5.28 22.93 -21.84
CA SER A 282 -5.57 23.94 -20.81
C SER A 282 -4.61 23.91 -19.62
N GLN A 283 -3.63 23.03 -19.65
CA GLN A 283 -2.67 22.85 -18.56
C GLN A 283 -1.61 23.93 -18.58
N GLN A 284 -1.44 24.60 -17.45
CA GLN A 284 -0.32 25.48 -17.24
C GLN A 284 0.86 24.64 -16.74
N ILE A 285 1.83 24.42 -17.62
CA ILE A 285 3.12 23.81 -17.26
C ILE A 285 3.99 24.93 -16.72
N ILE A 286 4.45 24.79 -15.48
CA ILE A 286 5.31 25.80 -14.87
C ILE A 286 6.75 25.56 -15.35
N HIS A 287 7.33 26.53 -16.05
CA HIS A 287 8.71 26.46 -16.50
C HIS A 287 9.67 26.86 -15.37
N ARG A 288 10.87 26.26 -15.38
CA ARG A 288 11.92 26.52 -14.38
C ARG A 288 12.57 27.88 -14.67
N GLY A 289 11.95 28.95 -14.17
CA GLY A 289 12.36 30.35 -14.42
C GLY A 289 11.21 31.32 -14.15
N ASP A 290 9.97 30.84 -14.28
CA ASP A 290 8.78 31.61 -13.93
C ASP A 290 8.73 31.91 -12.42
N PRO A 291 8.24 33.08 -12.00
CA PRO A 291 8.00 33.38 -10.58
C PRO A 291 7.12 32.32 -9.88
N GLN A 292 6.22 31.70 -10.65
CA GLN A 292 5.31 30.65 -10.18
C GLN A 292 6.02 29.32 -9.85
N ALA A 293 7.25 29.09 -10.33
CA ALA A 293 8.01 27.87 -10.04
C ALA A 293 8.37 27.71 -8.56
N LYS A 294 8.39 28.83 -7.82
CA LYS A 294 8.65 28.88 -6.38
C LYS A 294 7.39 28.63 -5.55
N TYR A 295 6.20 28.64 -6.15
CA TYR A 295 4.94 28.49 -5.42
C TYR A 295 4.71 27.05 -4.96
N ILE A 296 4.07 26.91 -3.80
CA ILE A 296 3.74 25.62 -3.22
C ILE A 296 2.53 25.05 -3.98
N ARG A 297 2.72 23.87 -4.57
CA ARG A 297 1.70 23.24 -5.41
C ARG A 297 0.74 22.46 -4.53
N VAL A 298 -0.55 22.74 -4.67
CA VAL A 298 -1.62 22.14 -3.89
C VAL A 298 -2.70 21.57 -4.81
N ILE A 299 -3.55 20.70 -4.24
CA ILE A 299 -4.69 20.12 -4.96
C ILE A 299 -5.72 21.20 -5.33
N PRO A 300 -6.44 21.04 -6.46
CA PRO A 300 -7.51 21.96 -6.83
C PRO A 300 -8.65 21.92 -5.82
N SER A 301 -9.25 23.08 -5.53
CA SER A 301 -10.36 23.20 -4.60
C SER A 301 -11.19 24.45 -4.89
N ASN A 302 -12.47 24.40 -4.56
CA ASN A 302 -13.37 25.56 -4.61
C ASN A 302 -13.09 26.63 -3.54
N GLU A 303 -12.55 26.21 -2.40
CA GLU A 303 -12.16 27.11 -1.31
C GLU A 303 -10.64 27.44 -1.38
N ALA A 304 -10.25 28.62 -0.86
CA ALA A 304 -8.85 29.01 -0.75
C ALA A 304 -8.05 28.06 0.18
N PRO A 305 -6.79 27.74 -0.15
CA PRO A 305 -5.91 26.95 0.69
C PRO A 305 -5.66 27.62 2.05
N ALA A 306 -5.28 26.82 3.04
CA ALA A 306 -5.10 27.29 4.42
C ALA A 306 -6.29 28.09 5.02
N GLY A 307 -7.50 28.01 4.44
CA GLY A 307 -8.64 28.82 4.89
C GLY A 307 -8.46 30.32 4.65
N GLY A 308 -7.69 30.72 3.64
CA GLY A 308 -7.42 32.11 3.28
C GLY A 308 -6.11 32.68 3.82
N PHE A 309 -5.35 31.91 4.61
CA PHE A 309 -4.02 32.30 5.12
C PHE A 309 -2.86 31.95 4.17
N ALA A 310 -3.13 31.91 2.87
CA ALA A 310 -2.14 31.69 1.82
C ALA A 310 -2.45 32.62 0.65
N ASP A 311 -1.42 33.21 0.06
CA ASP A 311 -1.54 34.01 -1.16
C ASP A 311 -1.77 33.02 -2.32
N HIS A 312 -3.01 32.95 -2.81
CA HIS A 312 -3.41 32.00 -3.84
C HIS A 312 -3.58 32.75 -5.15
N ASN A 313 -2.83 32.35 -6.16
CA ASN A 313 -2.68 33.16 -7.36
C ASN A 313 -3.93 33.15 -8.26
N ASP A 314 -4.91 32.27 -8.01
CA ASP A 314 -6.13 32.13 -8.81
C ASP A 314 -7.27 31.53 -7.96
N ASP A 315 -8.34 32.30 -7.70
CA ASP A 315 -9.56 31.76 -7.08
C ASP A 315 -10.31 30.86 -8.06
N HIS A 316 -10.63 29.65 -7.63
CA HIS A 316 -11.26 28.63 -8.49
C HIS A 316 -12.67 28.26 -7.99
N PRO A 317 -13.67 29.15 -8.08
CA PRO A 317 -14.99 28.97 -7.45
C PRO A 317 -15.75 27.74 -7.95
N ASN A 318 -15.56 27.37 -9.22
CA ASN A 318 -16.17 26.17 -9.83
C ASN A 318 -15.38 24.88 -9.51
N GLY A 319 -14.47 24.91 -8.53
CA GLY A 319 -13.58 23.79 -8.24
C GLY A 319 -14.22 22.58 -7.59
N PRO A 320 -13.49 21.46 -7.57
CA PRO A 320 -13.90 20.33 -6.77
C PRO A 320 -13.99 20.70 -5.29
N SER A 321 -15.07 20.28 -4.62
CA SER A 321 -15.20 20.51 -3.19
C SER A 321 -14.17 19.70 -2.40
N ILE A 322 -13.44 20.38 -1.50
CA ILE A 322 -12.50 19.74 -0.57
C ILE A 322 -13.22 18.80 0.40
N ARG A 323 -14.47 19.11 0.78
CA ARG A 323 -15.25 18.29 1.73
C ARG A 323 -15.44 16.88 1.20
N THR A 324 -15.76 16.75 -0.09
CA THR A 324 -15.90 15.43 -0.73
C THR A 324 -14.58 14.68 -0.76
N ALA A 325 -13.44 15.35 -1.00
CA ALA A 325 -12.12 14.72 -0.97
C ALA A 325 -11.79 14.18 0.44
N ILE A 326 -12.10 14.95 1.49
CA ILE A 326 -11.91 14.54 2.88
C ILE A 326 -12.80 13.35 3.24
N ILE A 327 -14.10 13.41 2.93
CA ILE A 327 -15.05 12.32 3.18
C ILE A 327 -14.62 11.06 2.44
N LEU A 328 -14.14 11.19 1.20
CA LEU A 328 -13.62 10.07 0.41
C LEU A 328 -12.44 9.39 1.10
N ILE A 329 -11.44 10.14 1.56
CA ILE A 329 -10.26 9.55 2.23
C ILE A 329 -10.60 9.01 3.60
N ILE A 330 -11.43 9.69 4.40
CA ILE A 330 -11.89 9.16 5.69
C ILE A 330 -12.65 7.85 5.48
N GLY A 331 -13.62 7.83 4.56
CA GLY A 331 -14.45 6.65 4.29
C GLY A 331 -13.63 5.46 3.78
N THR A 332 -12.75 5.69 2.80
CA THR A 332 -11.88 4.63 2.26
C THR A 332 -10.85 4.14 3.28
N SER A 333 -10.27 5.05 4.09
CA SER A 333 -9.38 4.66 5.19
C SER A 333 -10.07 3.81 6.24
N LEU A 334 -11.31 4.12 6.60
CA LEU A 334 -12.08 3.34 7.59
C LEU A 334 -12.32 1.92 7.07
N ILE A 335 -12.77 1.78 5.81
CA ILE A 335 -13.01 0.47 5.18
C ILE A 335 -11.71 -0.36 5.13
N LEU A 336 -10.60 0.24 4.69
CA LEU A 336 -9.30 -0.41 4.63
C LEU A 336 -8.71 -0.75 6.01
N SER A 337 -9.00 0.08 7.01
CA SER A 337 -8.59 -0.16 8.41
C SER A 337 -9.33 -1.35 9.00
N ILE A 338 -10.63 -1.48 8.73
CA ILE A 338 -11.42 -2.65 9.16
C ILE A 338 -10.85 -3.92 8.50
N SER A 339 -10.59 -3.89 7.19
CA SER A 339 -9.97 -5.02 6.47
C SER A 339 -8.62 -5.43 7.09
N SER A 340 -7.75 -4.45 7.33
CA SER A 340 -6.43 -4.68 7.91
C SER A 340 -6.52 -5.19 9.36
N ALA A 341 -7.51 -4.73 10.15
CA ALA A 341 -7.73 -5.14 11.52
C ALA A 341 -8.15 -6.60 11.64
N PHE A 342 -9.05 -7.09 10.78
CA PHE A 342 -9.42 -8.51 10.74
C PHE A 342 -8.23 -9.40 10.39
N ARG A 343 -7.43 -8.98 9.39
CA ARG A 343 -6.21 -9.69 9.05
C ARG A 343 -5.21 -9.69 10.20
N CYS A 344 -5.04 -8.57 10.90
CA CYS A 344 -4.20 -8.45 12.08
C CYS A 344 -4.66 -9.40 13.20
N ALA A 345 -5.96 -9.40 13.54
CA ALA A 345 -6.53 -10.30 14.54
C ALA A 345 -6.24 -11.79 14.23
N SER A 346 -6.30 -12.19 12.95
CA SER A 346 -5.99 -13.57 12.54
C SER A 346 -4.53 -13.99 12.83
N THR A 347 -3.59 -13.04 12.91
CA THR A 347 -2.17 -13.34 13.19
C THR A 347 -1.88 -13.59 14.68
N PHE A 348 -2.78 -13.17 15.57
CA PHE A 348 -2.67 -13.41 17.01
C PHE A 348 -3.34 -14.72 17.45
N ILE A 349 -4.27 -15.24 16.64
CA ILE A 349 -4.99 -16.47 16.92
C ILE A 349 -4.18 -17.64 16.35
N LEU A 350 -3.39 -18.28 17.20
CA LEU A 350 -2.56 -19.42 16.83
C LEU A 350 -3.31 -20.72 17.11
N VAL A 351 -4.19 -21.11 16.18
CA VAL A 351 -4.94 -22.37 16.24
C VAL A 351 -4.70 -23.19 14.99
N ASN A 352 -4.88 -24.50 15.10
CA ASN A 352 -4.94 -25.38 13.93
C ASN A 352 -6.24 -25.09 13.16
N ARG A 353 -6.24 -25.38 11.85
CA ARG A 353 -7.39 -25.16 10.96
C ARG A 353 -8.67 -25.81 11.51
N GLY A 354 -8.62 -27.08 11.87
CA GLY A 354 -9.81 -27.88 12.21
C GLY A 354 -10.64 -28.25 10.97
N GLY A 355 -11.92 -28.59 11.15
CA GLY A 355 -12.85 -28.85 10.04
C GLY A 355 -12.79 -30.28 9.45
N TYR A 356 -12.29 -31.24 10.21
CA TYR A 356 -12.29 -32.69 9.89
C TYR A 356 -13.25 -33.40 10.85
N PRO A 357 -13.89 -34.55 10.52
CA PRO A 357 -14.77 -35.26 11.43
C PRO A 357 -14.17 -35.39 12.84
N GLY A 358 -14.86 -34.77 13.81
CA GLY A 358 -14.45 -34.73 15.22
C GLY A 358 -13.66 -33.51 15.69
N VAL A 359 -13.23 -32.60 14.80
CA VAL A 359 -12.48 -31.38 15.17
C VAL A 359 -13.22 -30.13 14.67
N PRO A 360 -13.83 -29.32 15.55
CA PRO A 360 -14.52 -28.09 15.14
C PRO A 360 -13.54 -27.12 14.47
N PHE A 361 -14.04 -26.28 13.56
CA PHE A 361 -13.26 -25.18 13.00
C PHE A 361 -12.69 -24.33 14.14
N GLY A 362 -11.36 -24.11 14.13
CA GLY A 362 -10.67 -23.52 15.27
C GLY A 362 -11.17 -22.11 15.63
N ASN A 363 -11.58 -21.32 14.62
CA ASN A 363 -12.19 -20.01 14.80
C ASN A 363 -12.91 -19.56 13.50
N TRP A 364 -14.03 -18.86 13.63
CA TRP A 364 -14.82 -18.35 12.49
C TRP A 364 -14.04 -17.39 11.58
N ILE A 365 -13.05 -16.68 12.14
CA ILE A 365 -12.24 -15.70 11.40
C ILE A 365 -11.44 -16.32 10.25
N PHE A 366 -11.19 -17.64 10.31
CA PHE A 366 -10.45 -18.36 9.29
C PHE A 366 -11.33 -18.89 8.17
N HIS A 367 -12.65 -18.72 8.24
CA HIS A 367 -13.50 -19.11 7.13
C HIS A 367 -13.18 -18.32 5.85
N ASN A 368 -13.27 -19.02 4.73
CA ASN A 368 -13.01 -18.53 3.38
C ASN A 368 -13.84 -17.26 3.05
N TRP A 369 -15.10 -17.19 3.51
CA TRP A 369 -15.94 -16.01 3.29
C TRP A 369 -15.40 -14.72 3.92
N VAL A 370 -14.65 -14.81 5.02
CA VAL A 370 -14.04 -13.63 5.69
C VAL A 370 -13.02 -12.97 4.76
N LEU A 371 -12.20 -13.75 4.06
CA LEU A 371 -11.25 -13.24 3.07
C LEU A 371 -11.96 -12.53 1.92
N TYR A 372 -13.06 -13.08 1.42
CA TYR A 372 -13.77 -12.49 0.28
C TYR A 372 -14.51 -11.21 0.66
N ILE A 373 -15.11 -11.12 1.85
CA ILE A 373 -15.79 -9.89 2.29
C ILE A 373 -14.76 -8.81 2.62
N PHE A 374 -13.83 -9.09 3.54
CA PHE A 374 -12.93 -8.07 4.07
C PHE A 374 -11.70 -7.82 3.19
N GLY A 375 -11.19 -8.83 2.49
CA GLY A 375 -10.02 -8.71 1.58
C GLY A 375 -10.37 -8.66 0.08
N GLY A 376 -11.66 -8.75 -0.27
CA GLY A 376 -12.16 -8.67 -1.64
C GLY A 376 -13.16 -7.53 -1.80
N ALA A 377 -14.36 -7.68 -1.23
CA ALA A 377 -15.48 -6.77 -1.45
C ALA A 377 -15.19 -5.34 -0.95
N PHE A 378 -14.60 -5.19 0.23
CA PHE A 378 -14.22 -3.88 0.76
C PHE A 378 -13.23 -3.14 -0.15
N GLU A 379 -12.27 -3.87 -0.71
CA GLU A 379 -11.33 -3.29 -1.65
C GLU A 379 -11.99 -2.93 -2.98
N VAL A 380 -12.91 -3.77 -3.49
CA VAL A 380 -13.74 -3.43 -4.67
C VAL A 380 -14.53 -2.13 -4.42
N ILE A 381 -15.18 -2.00 -3.26
CA ILE A 381 -15.93 -0.79 -2.88
C ILE A 381 -15.02 0.44 -2.88
N VAL A 382 -13.84 0.36 -2.27
CA VAL A 382 -12.86 1.47 -2.24
C VAL A 382 -12.44 1.87 -3.66
N ASN A 383 -12.19 0.90 -4.53
CA ASN A 383 -11.83 1.18 -5.93
C ASN A 383 -12.98 1.83 -6.71
N VAL A 384 -14.21 1.36 -6.50
CA VAL A 384 -15.39 1.99 -7.08
C VAL A 384 -15.53 3.44 -6.59
N LEU A 385 -15.30 3.70 -5.30
CA LEU A 385 -15.30 5.07 -4.76
C LEU A 385 -14.22 5.95 -5.42
N PHE A 386 -12.99 5.46 -5.60
CA PHE A 386 -11.94 6.21 -6.28
C PHE A 386 -12.26 6.54 -7.74
N LEU A 387 -12.92 5.62 -8.46
CA LEU A 387 -13.37 5.84 -9.84
C LEU A 387 -14.55 6.82 -9.91
N VAL A 388 -15.61 6.60 -9.11
CA VAL A 388 -16.84 7.40 -9.14
C VAL A 388 -16.56 8.85 -8.72
N TYR A 389 -15.75 9.04 -7.68
CA TYR A 389 -15.42 10.39 -7.22
C TYR A 389 -14.27 11.03 -8.01
N ARG A 390 -13.75 10.38 -9.06
CA ARG A 390 -12.59 10.83 -9.84
C ARG A 390 -11.45 11.34 -8.95
N ALA A 391 -10.91 10.42 -8.15
CA ALA A 391 -9.78 10.72 -7.26
C ALA A 391 -8.55 11.25 -8.03
N ASP A 392 -8.41 10.92 -9.31
CA ASP A 392 -7.38 11.42 -10.22
C ASP A 392 -7.41 12.94 -10.36
N LEU A 393 -8.59 13.52 -10.60
CA LEU A 393 -8.76 14.96 -10.76
C LEU A 393 -8.72 15.69 -9.40
N ARG A 394 -9.34 15.11 -8.37
CA ARG A 394 -9.41 15.71 -7.03
C ARG A 394 -8.06 15.86 -6.35
N PHE A 395 -7.19 14.86 -6.54
CA PHE A 395 -5.87 14.86 -5.93
C PHE A 395 -4.76 15.28 -6.89
N TYR A 396 -5.09 15.76 -8.08
CA TYR A 396 -4.10 16.19 -9.07
C TYR A 396 -3.22 17.33 -8.53
N ILE A 397 -1.92 17.27 -8.80
CA ILE A 397 -0.95 18.33 -8.48
C ILE A 397 -0.25 18.70 -9.79
N PRO A 398 -0.16 19.99 -10.15
CA PRO A 398 0.53 20.43 -11.37
C PRO A 398 1.98 19.96 -11.46
N ASP A 399 2.39 19.50 -12.65
CA ASP A 399 3.76 19.12 -12.94
C ASP A 399 4.67 20.34 -13.11
N LYS A 400 5.96 20.16 -12.83
CA LYS A 400 7.01 21.10 -13.23
C LYS A 400 7.50 20.72 -14.63
N SER A 401 7.89 21.69 -15.45
CA SER A 401 8.67 21.36 -16.64
C SER A 401 9.96 20.69 -16.20
N LEU A 402 10.31 19.55 -16.81
CA LEU A 402 11.68 19.03 -16.72
C LEU A 402 12.59 20.09 -17.35
N ALA A 403 13.72 20.40 -16.70
CA ALA A 403 14.67 21.36 -17.26
C ALA A 403 15.07 20.90 -18.66
N ASN A 404 15.03 21.79 -19.65
CA ASN A 404 15.77 21.56 -20.87
C ASN A 404 17.24 21.44 -20.45
N THR A 405 17.83 20.26 -20.63
CA THR A 405 19.25 19.97 -20.34
C THR A 405 20.21 20.94 -21.05
N ASN A 406 19.70 21.76 -21.97
CA ASN A 406 20.47 22.72 -22.75
C ASN A 406 20.80 24.03 -22.00
N GLU A 407 20.08 24.39 -20.93
CA GLU A 407 20.34 25.64 -20.18
C GLU A 407 21.39 25.49 -19.06
N VAL A 408 21.70 24.26 -18.63
CA VAL A 408 22.82 24.03 -17.69
C VAL A 408 24.17 24.34 -18.36
N SER A 409 24.23 24.27 -19.69
CA SER A 409 25.41 24.63 -20.48
C SER A 409 25.65 26.14 -20.58
N SER A 410 24.61 26.98 -20.45
CA SER A 410 24.77 28.45 -20.56
C SER A 410 25.29 29.08 -19.27
N ASP A 411 24.90 28.57 -18.10
CA ASP A 411 25.40 29.08 -16.80
C ASP A 411 26.88 28.74 -16.57
N LEU A 412 27.42 27.71 -17.23
CA LEU A 412 28.86 27.40 -17.22
C LEU A 412 29.67 28.24 -18.21
N THR A 413 29.02 28.90 -19.18
CA THR A 413 29.71 29.77 -20.16
C THR A 413 29.69 31.26 -19.80
N VAL A 414 28.72 31.71 -18.99
CA VAL A 414 28.64 33.12 -18.57
C VAL A 414 29.70 33.47 -17.51
N ASP A 415 30.14 32.50 -16.70
CA ASP A 415 31.20 32.71 -15.69
C ASP A 415 32.63 32.81 -16.25
N GLN A 416 32.84 32.58 -17.57
CA GLN A 416 34.16 32.73 -18.20
C GLN A 416 34.35 34.01 -19.01
N THR A 417 33.34 34.87 -19.14
CA THR A 417 33.43 36.05 -20.04
C THR A 417 33.48 37.40 -19.30
N THR A 418 33.46 37.42 -17.96
CA THR A 418 33.46 38.67 -17.16
C THR A 418 34.75 38.92 -16.36
N THR A 419 35.84 38.20 -16.63
CA THR A 419 37.18 38.53 -16.09
C THR A 419 38.13 38.96 -17.20
N GLY A 420 37.89 40.15 -17.76
CA GLY A 420 38.74 40.65 -18.84
C GLY A 420 38.50 42.08 -19.23
N GLU A 421 38.56 43.04 -18.31
CA GLU A 421 39.00 44.39 -18.71
C GLU A 421 39.61 45.23 -17.58
N ALA A 422 40.92 45.48 -17.75
CA ALA A 422 41.69 46.69 -17.47
C ALA A 422 41.67 47.30 -16.05
N VAL A 423 42.74 47.01 -15.29
CA VAL A 423 43.33 47.96 -14.32
C VAL A 423 44.65 48.48 -14.89
N LYS A 424 44.77 49.81 -15.00
CA LYS A 424 45.98 50.56 -15.37
C LYS A 424 46.12 51.74 -14.38
N PRO A 425 47.30 52.36 -14.24
CA PRO A 425 48.35 52.00 -13.29
C PRO A 425 48.55 53.08 -12.21
N GLU A 426 49.13 52.72 -11.06
CA GLU A 426 49.73 53.68 -10.15
C GLU A 426 51.18 53.30 -9.83
N THR A 427 51.95 54.36 -9.60
CA THR A 427 53.37 54.57 -9.84
C THR A 427 54.33 54.01 -8.79
N SER A 428 55.58 53.81 -9.23
CA SER A 428 56.84 54.31 -8.64
C SER A 428 57.86 53.27 -8.12
N HIS A 429 58.97 53.23 -8.87
CA HIS A 429 60.36 53.37 -8.42
C HIS A 429 61.04 52.34 -7.48
N PHE A 430 62.15 51.81 -8.02
CA PHE A 430 63.44 51.42 -7.39
C PHE A 430 63.37 50.31 -6.30
N ALA A 431 64.18 49.25 -6.32
CA ALA A 431 65.41 48.91 -7.02
C ALA A 431 65.55 47.38 -7.13
#